data_AF-V3ZYT0-F1
#
_entry.id   AF-V3ZYT0-F1
#
_cell.length_a   1.000
_cell.length_b   1.000
_cell.length_c   1.000
_cell.angle_alpha   90.00
_cell.angle_beta   90.00
_cell.angle_gamma   90.00
#
_symmetry.space_group_name_H-M   'P 1'
#
loop_
_entity.id
_entity.type
_entity.pdbx_description
1 polymer ?
#
loop_
_entity_poly.entity_id
_entity_poly.type
_entity_poly.pdbx_seq_one_letter_code
_entity_poly.pdbx_strand_id
1 'polypeptide(L)'
;MESEQMHFLSSYQVNATHYSSIGEWIDSADIEYVNIGLVSCSLPKAGYYMIRASNNGLDYSNEVFYFANDRDCYNCNTTEGTCAQRDNECIIDEKCHFVFVV
;
A
#
# COMPACT_ATOMS: atom_id res chain seq x y z
N MET A 1 -8.27 -27.06 -3.73
CA MET A 1 -8.23 -25.78 -2.99
C MET A 1 -7.17 -24.95 -3.68
N GLU A 2 -7.58 -24.10 -4.60
CA GLU A 2 -6.68 -23.17 -5.24
C GLU A 2 -6.24 -22.16 -4.17
N SER A 3 -4.93 -22.01 -4.00
CA SER A 3 -4.36 -21.17 -2.95
C SER A 3 -4.57 -19.71 -3.33
N GLU A 4 -5.48 -19.04 -2.64
CA GLU A 4 -5.57 -17.58 -2.67
C GLU A 4 -4.25 -17.01 -2.15
N GLN A 5 -3.62 -16.14 -2.93
CA GLN A 5 -2.33 -15.54 -2.63
C GLN A 5 -2.43 -14.02 -2.74
N MET A 6 -1.85 -13.35 -1.74
CA MET A 6 -1.74 -11.89 -1.69
C MET A 6 -0.27 -11.53 -1.76
N HIS A 7 0.09 -10.78 -2.79
CA HIS A 7 1.45 -10.43 -3.12
C HIS A 7 1.71 -8.96 -2.79
N PHE A 8 2.81 -8.70 -2.10
CA PHE A 8 3.22 -7.37 -1.67
C PHE A 8 4.58 -6.98 -2.24
N LEU A 9 4.72 -5.76 -2.73
CA LEU A 9 6.00 -5.20 -3.16
C LEU A 9 6.28 -3.88 -2.44
N SER A 10 7.30 -3.86 -1.57
CA SER A 10 7.66 -2.67 -0.79
C SER A 10 8.74 -1.79 -1.44
N SER A 11 9.38 -2.25 -2.52
CA SER A 11 10.48 -1.55 -3.18
C SER A 11 10.17 -1.38 -4.66
N TYR A 12 9.71 -0.18 -5.01
CA TYR A 12 9.42 0.24 -6.37
C TYR A 12 10.00 1.65 -6.58
N GLN A 13 10.46 1.94 -7.80
CA GLN A 13 10.85 3.28 -8.20
C GLN A 13 9.70 3.93 -8.96
N VAL A 14 9.48 5.21 -8.73
CA VAL A 14 8.47 5.99 -9.45
C VAL A 14 9.20 6.99 -10.34
N ASN A 15 8.95 6.92 -11.65
CA ASN A 15 9.35 7.92 -12.63
C ASN A 15 8.13 8.77 -13.02
N ALA A 16 8.36 9.86 -13.76
CA ALA A 16 7.33 10.83 -14.15
C ALA A 16 6.10 10.25 -14.89
N THR A 17 6.19 9.02 -15.40
CA THR A 17 5.11 8.38 -16.16
C THR A 17 4.79 6.96 -15.72
N HIS A 18 5.67 6.28 -14.97
CA HIS A 18 5.54 4.86 -14.64
C HIS A 18 6.25 4.53 -13.34
N TYR A 19 5.80 3.49 -12.66
CA TYR A 19 6.56 2.85 -11.59
C TYR A 19 7.24 1.58 -12.11
N SER A 20 8.37 1.20 -11.50
CA SER A 20 9.07 -0.06 -11.77
C SER A 20 9.36 -0.80 -10.47
N SER A 21 9.09 -2.11 -10.43
CA SER A 21 9.48 -2.96 -9.32
C SER A 21 11.00 -3.10 -9.27
N ILE A 22 11.61 -2.76 -8.14
CA ILE A 22 13.07 -2.91 -7.94
C ILE A 22 13.42 -3.98 -6.91
N GLY A 23 12.43 -4.66 -6.35
CA GLY A 23 12.64 -5.81 -5.48
C GLY A 23 11.62 -6.90 -5.72
N GLU A 24 11.61 -7.87 -4.81
CA GLU A 24 10.81 -9.07 -4.93
C GLU A 24 9.41 -8.90 -4.34
N TRP A 25 8.46 -9.57 -4.97
CA TRP A 25 7.13 -9.74 -4.40
C TRP A 25 7.21 -10.71 -3.23
N ILE A 26 6.55 -10.35 -2.14
CA ILE A 26 6.48 -11.14 -0.91
C ILE A 26 5.04 -11.61 -0.76
N ASP A 27 4.86 -12.92 -0.60
CA ASP A 27 3.56 -13.49 -0.27
C ASP A 27 3.16 -13.19 1.17
N SER A 28 1.87 -12.96 1.39
CA SER A 28 1.33 -12.93 2.75
C SER A 28 1.56 -14.26 3.46
N ALA A 29 1.92 -14.18 4.75
CA ALA A 29 2.03 -15.37 5.59
C ALA A 29 0.66 -15.87 6.08
N ASP A 30 -0.36 -15.00 6.06
CA ASP A 30 -1.68 -15.24 6.61
C ASP A 30 -2.76 -14.69 5.67
N ILE A 31 -3.61 -15.57 5.15
CA ILE A 31 -4.74 -15.21 4.31
C ILE A 31 -6.00 -15.83 4.89
N GLU A 32 -6.97 -14.98 5.18
CA GLU A 32 -8.30 -15.35 5.63
C GLU A 32 -9.31 -15.07 4.52
N TYR A 33 -9.95 -16.12 4.04
CA TYR A 33 -11.07 -16.00 3.12
C TYR A 33 -12.29 -15.43 3.86
N VAL A 34 -12.81 -14.29 3.39
CA VAL A 34 -14.02 -13.68 3.95
C VAL A 34 -15.23 -14.02 3.08
N ASN A 35 -15.15 -13.74 1.77
CA ASN A 35 -16.15 -14.09 0.77
C ASN A 35 -15.56 -14.03 -0.66
N ILE A 36 -16.39 -14.30 -1.67
CA ILE A 36 -15.98 -14.39 -3.08
C ILE A 36 -15.28 -13.14 -3.64
N GLY A 37 -15.47 -11.97 -3.02
CA GLY A 37 -14.83 -10.72 -3.43
C GLY A 37 -13.91 -10.13 -2.38
N LEU A 38 -13.65 -10.84 -1.28
CA LEU A 38 -12.91 -10.30 -0.15
C LEU A 38 -12.06 -11.37 0.55
N VAL A 39 -10.79 -11.05 0.67
CA VAL A 39 -9.79 -11.77 1.46
C VAL A 39 -9.12 -10.78 2.40
N SER A 40 -8.74 -11.24 3.58
CA SER A 40 -8.05 -10.45 4.61
C SER A 40 -6.67 -11.04 4.86
N CYS A 41 -5.68 -10.19 5.15
CA CYS A 41 -4.31 -10.61 5.39
C CYS A 41 -3.53 -9.55 6.19
N SER A 42 -2.47 -9.96 6.88
CA SER A 42 -1.57 -9.02 7.53
C SER A 42 -0.53 -8.48 6.55
N LEU A 43 -0.15 -7.21 6.76
CA LEU A 43 0.99 -6.61 6.07
C LEU A 43 2.29 -7.22 6.63
N PRO A 44 3.30 -7.53 5.78
CA PRO A 44 4.56 -8.09 6.25
C PRO A 44 5.32 -7.19 7.25
N LYS A 45 5.20 -5.87 7.09
CA LYS A 45 5.70 -4.84 8.01
C LYS A 45 4.91 -3.54 7.78
N ALA A 46 5.04 -2.56 8.66
CA ALA A 46 4.52 -1.23 8.39
C ALA A 46 5.27 -0.58 7.21
N GLY A 47 4.54 -0.01 6.25
CA GLY A 47 5.15 0.68 5.11
C GLY A 47 4.24 0.81 3.90
N TYR A 48 4.85 1.22 2.79
CA TYR A 48 4.21 1.42 1.50
C TYR A 48 4.33 0.16 0.66
N TYR A 49 3.24 -0.22 -0.01
CA TYR A 49 3.17 -1.44 -0.79
C TYR A 49 2.44 -1.24 -2.10
N MET A 50 2.92 -1.92 -3.12
CA MET A 50 2.08 -2.36 -4.22
C MET A 50 1.48 -3.70 -3.87
N ILE A 51 0.19 -3.87 -4.09
CA ILE A 51 -0.55 -5.08 -3.76
C ILE A 51 -1.18 -5.63 -5.02
N ARG A 52 -1.08 -6.94 -5.21
CA ARG A 52 -1.85 -7.69 -6.20
C ARG A 52 -2.30 -9.03 -5.60
N ALA A 53 -3.43 -9.53 -6.05
CA ALA A 53 -3.96 -10.81 -5.61
C ALA A 53 -3.94 -11.82 -6.75
N SER A 54 -3.79 -13.10 -6.41
CA SER A 54 -3.93 -14.22 -7.33
C SER A 54 -4.77 -15.31 -6.70
N ASN A 55 -5.63 -15.94 -7.50
CA ASN A 55 -6.40 -17.11 -7.08
C ASN A 55 -5.70 -18.43 -7.42
N ASN A 56 -4.73 -18.42 -8.33
CA ASN A 56 -4.08 -19.63 -8.87
C ASN A 56 -2.55 -19.54 -8.93
N GLY A 57 -1.96 -18.43 -8.46
CA GLY A 57 -0.52 -18.14 -8.51
C GLY A 57 0.02 -17.80 -9.91
N LEU A 58 -0.83 -17.81 -10.94
CA LEU A 58 -0.46 -17.59 -12.34
C LEU A 58 -1.04 -16.29 -12.88
N ASP A 59 -2.32 -16.04 -12.61
CA ASP A 59 -3.06 -14.86 -13.01
C ASP A 59 -3.16 -13.90 -11.83
N TYR A 60 -2.84 -12.63 -12.08
CA TYR A 60 -2.79 -11.59 -11.05
C TYR A 60 -3.81 -10.49 -11.34
N SER A 61 -4.37 -9.92 -10.28
CA SER A 61 -5.18 -8.72 -10.37
C SER A 61 -4.35 -7.52 -10.83
N ASN A 62 -5.04 -6.43 -11.18
CA ASN A 62 -4.39 -5.14 -11.27
C ASN A 62 -3.70 -4.79 -9.95
N GLU A 63 -2.60 -4.06 -10.06
CA GLU A 63 -1.79 -3.59 -8.94
C GLU A 63 -2.44 -2.37 -8.30
N VAL A 64 -2.46 -2.34 -6.97
CA VAL A 64 -3.01 -1.23 -6.18
C VAL A 64 -1.95 -0.70 -5.24
N PHE A 65 -1.84 0.62 -5.14
CA PHE A 65 -0.98 1.25 -4.16
C PHE A 65 -1.65 1.34 -2.79
N TYR A 66 -0.95 0.82 -1.78
CA TYR A 66 -1.30 0.96 -0.40
C TYR A 66 -0.25 1.82 0.32
N PHE A 67 -0.72 2.91 0.92
CA PHE A 67 0.11 3.78 1.73
C PHE A 67 -0.25 3.63 3.20
N ALA A 68 0.66 3.10 4.01
CA ALA A 68 0.56 3.18 5.47
C ALA A 68 0.98 4.58 5.92
N ASN A 69 0.18 5.59 5.59
CA ASN A 69 0.39 6.96 6.02
C ASN A 69 -0.59 7.34 7.13
N ASP A 70 -0.15 8.24 8.00
CA ASP A 70 -1.07 8.97 8.86
C ASP A 70 -1.95 9.84 7.96
N ARG A 71 -3.25 9.50 7.89
CA ARG A 71 -4.23 10.21 7.06
C ARG A 71 -4.42 11.67 7.50
N ASP A 72 -4.03 11.97 8.73
CA ASP A 72 -4.06 13.31 9.28
C ASP A 72 -2.89 14.15 8.74
N CYS A 73 -1.78 13.52 8.34
CA CYS A 73 -0.58 14.25 7.86
C CYS A 73 -0.44 14.33 6.35
N TYR A 74 -0.96 13.33 5.64
CA TYR A 74 -0.75 13.22 4.20
C TYR A 74 -2.07 13.02 3.46
N ASN A 75 -2.17 13.67 2.32
CA ASN A 75 -3.19 13.41 1.32
C ASN A 75 -2.57 12.51 0.23
N CYS A 76 -2.97 11.24 0.22
CA CYS A 76 -2.47 10.26 -0.74
C CYS A 76 -3.54 9.93 -1.78
N ASN A 77 -3.18 10.05 -3.06
CA ASN A 77 -3.96 9.56 -4.18
C ASN A 77 -3.48 8.15 -4.55
N THR A 78 -4.24 7.14 -4.16
CA THR A 78 -3.92 5.73 -4.45
C THR A 78 -4.01 5.39 -5.94
N THR A 79 -4.75 6.15 -6.73
CA THR A 79 -4.85 5.97 -8.19
C THR A 79 -3.60 6.46 -8.90
N GLU A 80 -3.05 7.59 -8.46
CA GLU A 80 -1.84 8.20 -9.03
C GLU A 80 -0.56 7.71 -8.35
N GLY A 81 -0.68 7.02 -7.21
CA GLY A 81 0.47 6.58 -6.41
C GLY A 81 1.22 7.75 -5.76
N THR A 82 0.56 8.90 -5.56
CA THR A 82 1.18 10.12 -5.04
C THR A 82 0.73 10.39 -3.61
N CYS A 83 1.61 10.96 -2.80
CA CYS A 83 1.31 11.44 -1.46
C CYS A 83 1.92 12.82 -1.28
N ALA A 84 1.11 13.77 -0.82
CA ALA A 84 1.57 15.10 -0.43
C ALA A 84 1.27 15.33 1.04
N GLN A 85 2.21 15.94 1.77
CA GLN A 85 1.92 16.45 3.11
C GLN A 85 0.83 17.52 3.00
N ARG A 86 -0.11 17.53 3.92
CA ARG A 86 -1.16 18.54 3.97
C ARG A 86 -0.58 19.88 4.45
N ASP A 87 -1.15 20.99 3.97
CA ASP A 87 -0.56 22.32 4.12
C ASP A 87 -0.61 22.90 5.56
N ASN A 88 -1.48 22.37 6.44
CA ASN A 88 -1.70 22.89 7.80
C ASN A 88 -1.15 21.96 8.89
N GLU A 89 -0.29 21.01 8.50
CA GLU A 89 0.20 19.95 9.35
C GLU A 89 1.72 19.95 9.34
N CYS A 90 2.31 19.78 10.52
CA CYS A 90 3.76 19.65 10.69
C CYS A 90 4.10 18.26 11.21
N ILE A 91 5.23 17.73 10.77
CA ILE A 91 5.79 16.48 11.25
C ILE A 91 6.91 16.81 12.23
N ILE A 92 6.72 16.45 13.49
CA ILE A 92 7.70 16.64 14.57
C ILE A 92 7.89 15.28 15.23
N ASP A 93 9.13 14.79 15.29
CA ASP A 93 9.46 13.45 15.83
C ASP A 93 8.60 12.32 15.25
N GLU A 94 8.46 12.29 13.91
CA GLU A 94 7.64 11.32 13.15
C GLU A 94 6.14 11.34 13.48
N LYS A 95 5.66 12.34 14.23
CA LYS A 95 4.24 12.51 14.58
C LYS A 95 3.61 13.69 13.88
N CYS A 96 2.34 13.52 13.54
CA CYS A 96 1.53 14.56 12.94
C CYS A 96 1.01 15.56 13.95
N HIS A 97 1.16 16.85 13.67
CA HIS A 97 0.65 17.93 14.49
C HIS A 97 -0.10 18.95 13.64
N PHE A 98 -1.33 19.26 14.04
CA PHE A 98 -2.11 20.33 13.42
C PHE A 98 -1.56 21.69 13.84
N VAL A 99 -1.22 22.54 12.88
CA VAL A 99 -0.84 23.92 13.15
C VAL A 99 -2.13 24.73 13.26
N PHE A 100 -2.57 24.98 14.50
CA PHE A 100 -3.63 25.96 14.72
C PHE A 100 -3.07 27.35 14.46
N VAL A 101 -3.45 27.94 13.33
CA VAL A 101 -3.34 29.40 13.13
C VAL A 101 -4.49 30.03 13.91
N VAL A 102 -4.15 30.69 15.02
CA VAL A 102 -5.09 31.45 15.87
C VAL A 102 -5.42 32.79 15.23
#